data_AF-A0A447TCJ6-F1
#
_entry.id   AF-A0A447TCJ6-F1
#
_cell.length_a   1.000
_cell.length_b   1.000
_cell.length_c   1.000
_cell.angle_alpha   90.00
_cell.angle_beta   90.00
_cell.angle_gamma   90.00
#
_symmetry.space_group_name_H-M   'P 1'
#
loop_
_entity.id
_entity.type
_entity.pdbx_description
1 polymer ?
#
loop_
_entity_poly.entity_id
_entity_poly.type
_entity_poly.pdbx_seq_one_letter_code
_entity_poly.pdbx_strand_id
1 'polypeptide(L)'
;MIRLVDALGGNEMHVARYYMKRGAYLAAANRAQGVVKDYANTKYPEEALAIMVAAYDKLQLPQLRDDARRVLALNYPQSQYLSKSWTVEEMPWWKLWK
;
A
#
# COMPACT_ATOMS: atom_id res chain seq x y z
N MET A 1 -8.80 -8.37 -21.15
CA MET A 1 -8.79 -8.81 -19.74
C MET A 1 -7.76 -8.04 -18.90
N ILE A 2 -6.48 -7.98 -19.31
CA ILE A 2 -5.38 -7.31 -18.57
C ILE A 2 -5.70 -5.85 -18.17
N ARG A 3 -6.28 -5.04 -19.07
CA ARG A 3 -6.60 -3.63 -18.80
C ARG A 3 -7.66 -3.41 -17.73
N LEU A 4 -8.61 -4.34 -17.58
CA LEU A 4 -9.68 -4.23 -16.59
C LEU A 4 -9.16 -4.55 -15.19
N VAL A 5 -8.35 -5.61 -15.08
CA VAL A 5 -7.71 -6.02 -13.82
C VAL A 5 -6.77 -4.91 -13.33
N ASP A 6 -6.01 -4.28 -14.22
CA ASP A 6 -5.16 -3.14 -13.87
C ASP A 6 -5.97 -1.91 -13.42
N ALA A 7 -7.11 -1.63 -14.08
CA ALA A 7 -7.99 -0.53 -13.69
C ALA A 7 -8.63 -0.76 -12.30
N LEU A 8 -9.11 -1.98 -12.03
CA LEU A 8 -9.71 -2.34 -10.74
C LEU A 8 -8.67 -2.35 -9.61
N GLY A 9 -7.49 -2.95 -9.84
CA GLY A 9 -6.39 -2.92 -8.87
C GLY A 9 -5.91 -1.49 -8.59
N GLY A 10 -5.84 -0.65 -9.63
CA GLY A 10 -5.51 0.76 -9.49
C GLY A 10 -6.55 1.53 -8.68
N ASN A 11 -7.83 1.21 -8.84
CA ASN A 11 -8.91 1.81 -8.05
C ASN A 11 -8.79 1.46 -6.56
N GLU A 12 -8.62 0.17 -6.23
CA GLU A 12 -8.45 -0.28 -4.85
C GLU A 12 -7.22 0.36 -4.20
N MET A 13 -6.11 0.47 -4.93
CA MET A 13 -4.94 1.20 -4.45
C MET A 13 -5.23 2.68 -4.19
N HIS A 14 -5.96 3.34 -5.08
CA HIS A 14 -6.33 4.74 -4.89
C HIS A 14 -7.18 4.94 -3.63
N VAL A 15 -8.12 4.02 -3.37
CA VAL A 15 -8.94 4.02 -2.15
C VAL A 15 -8.09 3.73 -0.91
N ALA A 16 -7.14 2.80 -0.97
CA ALA A 16 -6.23 2.49 0.12
C ALA A 16 -5.38 3.72 0.52
N ARG A 17 -4.76 4.41 -0.45
CA ARG A 17 -3.99 5.64 -0.22
C ARG A 17 -4.85 6.75 0.39
N TYR A 18 -6.08 6.89 -0.10
CA TYR A 18 -7.03 7.87 0.42
C TYR A 18 -7.39 7.61 1.89
N TYR A 19 -7.63 6.36 2.27
CA TYR A 19 -7.89 6.02 3.67
C TYR A 19 -6.66 6.20 4.56
N MET A 20 -5.46 5.87 4.08
CA MET A 20 -4.22 6.16 4.81
C MET A 20 -4.07 7.66 5.11
N LYS A 21 -4.33 8.52 4.11
CA LYS A 21 -4.29 9.98 4.27
C LYS A 21 -5.26 10.49 5.33
N ARG A 22 -6.37 9.79 5.55
CA ARG A 22 -7.40 10.16 6.54
C ARG A 22 -7.22 9.49 7.90
N GLY A 23 -6.15 8.70 8.10
CA GLY A 23 -5.94 7.94 9.34
C GLY A 23 -6.87 6.74 9.51
N ALA A 24 -7.60 6.33 8.47
CA ALA A 24 -8.48 5.16 8.48
C ALA A 24 -7.68 3.88 8.18
N TYR A 25 -6.73 3.54 9.04
CA TYR A 25 -5.72 2.51 8.79
C TYR A 25 -6.29 1.11 8.56
N LEU A 26 -7.34 0.72 9.30
CA LEU A 26 -7.98 -0.59 9.12
C LEU A 26 -8.64 -0.70 7.73
N ALA A 27 -9.33 0.36 7.29
CA ALA A 27 -9.93 0.40 5.96
C ALA A 27 -8.86 0.38 4.86
N ALA A 28 -7.76 1.11 5.05
CA ALA A 28 -6.63 1.07 4.12
C ALA A 28 -6.00 -0.33 4.02
N ALA A 29 -5.76 -0.99 5.15
CA ALA A 29 -5.21 -2.34 5.19
C ALA A 29 -6.12 -3.35 4.48
N ASN A 30 -7.43 -3.28 4.69
CA ASN A 30 -8.41 -4.15 4.02
C ASN A 30 -8.40 -3.98 2.50
N ARG A 31 -8.31 -2.73 2.02
CA ARG A 31 -8.23 -2.41 0.58
C ARG A 31 -6.93 -2.93 -0.03
N ALA A 32 -5.80 -2.70 0.64
CA ALA A 32 -4.51 -3.22 0.21
C ALA A 32 -4.45 -4.76 0.22
N GLN A 33 -5.06 -5.41 1.21
CA GLN A 33 -5.16 -6.88 1.25
C GLN A 33 -5.94 -7.42 0.04
N GLY A 34 -7.02 -6.75 -0.37
CA GLY A 34 -7.75 -7.08 -1.61
C GLY A 34 -6.85 -7.00 -2.84
N VAL A 35 -5.98 -5.99 -2.92
CA VAL A 35 -4.98 -5.87 -4.01
C VAL A 35 -4.01 -7.03 -4.04
N VAL A 36 -3.47 -7.43 -2.89
CA VAL A 36 -2.54 -8.56 -2.81
C VAL A 36 -3.23 -9.87 -3.19
N LYS A 37 -4.49 -10.06 -2.80
CA LYS A 37 -5.24 -11.31 -3.02
C LYS A 37 -5.75 -11.44 -4.46
N ASP A 38 -6.41 -10.41 -4.97
CA ASP A 38 -7.20 -10.50 -6.20
C ASP A 38 -6.46 -9.90 -7.41
N TYR A 39 -5.47 -9.04 -7.18
CA TYR A 39 -4.74 -8.30 -8.22
C TYR A 39 -3.22 -8.56 -8.20
N ALA A 40 -2.79 -9.75 -7.76
CA ALA A 40 -1.38 -10.14 -7.64
C ALA A 40 -0.56 -10.04 -8.95
N ASN A 41 -1.20 -10.19 -10.11
CA ASN A 41 -0.55 -10.12 -11.43
C ASN A 41 -0.42 -8.68 -11.98
N THR A 42 -0.66 -7.66 -11.14
CA THR A 42 -0.54 -6.25 -11.50
C THR A 42 0.73 -5.65 -10.88
N LYS A 43 1.00 -4.37 -11.15
CA LYS A 43 2.13 -3.63 -10.54
C LYS A 43 1.87 -3.18 -9.09
N TYR A 44 0.64 -3.31 -8.60
CA TYR A 44 0.21 -2.75 -7.32
C TYR A 44 0.58 -3.52 -6.04
N PRO A 45 0.82 -4.84 -6.04
CA PRO A 45 1.02 -5.59 -4.80
C PRO A 45 2.20 -5.13 -3.94
N GLU A 46 3.28 -4.64 -4.55
CA GLU A 46 4.45 -4.12 -3.81
C GLU A 46 4.05 -2.97 -2.88
N GLU A 47 3.38 -1.95 -3.43
CA GLU A 47 2.92 -0.81 -2.64
C GLU A 47 1.78 -1.20 -1.69
N ALA A 48 0.89 -2.10 -2.11
CA ALA A 48 -0.18 -2.62 -1.24
C ALA A 48 0.40 -3.24 0.05
N LEU A 49 1.42 -4.10 -0.08
CA LEU A 49 2.11 -4.68 1.07
C LEU A 49 2.76 -3.60 1.94
N ALA A 50 3.35 -2.57 1.35
CA ALA A 50 3.91 -1.44 2.09
C ALA A 50 2.84 -0.65 2.87
N ILE A 51 1.67 -0.41 2.27
CA ILE A 51 0.51 0.18 2.95
C ILE A 51 0.05 -0.70 4.11
N MET A 52 -0.03 -2.02 3.93
CA MET A 52 -0.38 -2.96 5.01
C MET A 52 0.60 -2.85 6.17
N VAL A 53 1.91 -2.86 5.91
CA VAL A 53 2.94 -2.68 6.94
C VAL A 53 2.74 -1.37 7.69
N ALA A 54 2.59 -0.25 6.99
CA ALA A 54 2.41 1.06 7.62
C ALA A 54 1.08 1.15 8.41
N ALA A 55 -0.01 0.61 7.87
CA ALA A 55 -1.31 0.60 8.53
C ALA A 55 -1.30 -0.25 9.80
N TYR A 56 -0.76 -1.47 9.75
CA TYR A 56 -0.66 -2.34 10.92
C TYR A 56 0.27 -1.79 12.00
N ASP A 57 1.34 -1.10 11.60
CA ASP A 57 2.20 -0.39 12.55
C ASP A 57 1.42 0.72 13.29
N LYS A 58 0.62 1.52 12.57
CA LYS A 58 -0.24 2.56 13.17
C LYS A 58 -1.35 2.00 14.06
N LEU A 59 -1.83 0.80 13.75
CA LEU A 59 -2.82 0.07 14.56
C LEU A 59 -2.20 -0.69 15.74
N GLN A 60 -0.87 -0.69 15.90
CA GLN A 60 -0.15 -1.44 16.93
C GLN A 60 -0.39 -2.96 16.83
N LEU A 61 -0.40 -3.48 15.60
CA LEU A 61 -0.58 -4.91 15.29
C LEU A 61 0.75 -5.50 14.78
N PRO A 62 1.75 -5.73 15.65
CA PRO A 62 3.12 -6.05 15.24
C PRO A 62 3.23 -7.37 14.47
N GLN A 63 2.45 -8.39 14.84
CA GLN A 63 2.48 -9.68 14.14
C GLN A 63 2.06 -9.54 12.67
N LEU A 64 0.93 -8.87 12.41
CA LEU A 64 0.44 -8.64 11.05
C LEU A 64 1.37 -7.73 10.25
N ARG A 65 1.95 -6.71 10.90
CA ARG A 65 2.98 -5.85 10.31
C ARG A 65 4.18 -6.68 9.86
N ASP A 66 4.71 -7.53 10.73
CA ASP A 66 5.92 -8.29 10.48
C ASP A 66 5.69 -9.38 9.44
N ASP A 67 4.51 -10.01 9.42
CA ASP A 67 4.11 -10.95 8.38
C ASP A 67 3.98 -10.25 7.01
N ALA A 68 3.32 -9.09 6.93
CA ALA A 68 3.25 -8.31 5.69
C ALA A 68 4.63 -7.86 5.21
N ARG A 69 5.52 -7.44 6.13
CA ARG A 69 6.90 -7.07 5.83
C ARG A 69 7.72 -8.26 5.34
N ARG A 70 7.51 -9.45 5.91
CA ARG A 70 8.17 -10.69 5.46
C ARG A 70 7.78 -11.02 4.03
N VAL A 71 6.48 -10.96 3.71
CA VAL A 71 5.98 -11.20 2.35
C VAL A 71 6.54 -10.15 1.36
N LEU A 72 6.58 -8.88 1.76
CA LEU A 72 7.21 -7.82 0.96
C LEU A 72 8.69 -8.12 0.69
N ALA A 73 9.46 -8.51 1.72
CA ALA A 73 10.88 -8.79 1.57
C ALA A 73 11.17 -10.03 0.71
N LEU A 74 10.33 -11.06 0.82
CA LEU A 74 10.46 -12.29 0.03
C LEU A 74 10.17 -12.05 -1.45
N ASN A 75 9.10 -11.31 -1.76
CA ASN A 75 8.66 -11.10 -3.15
C ASN A 75 9.35 -9.90 -3.82
N TYR A 76 9.73 -8.88 -3.05
CA TYR A 76 10.31 -7.63 -3.52
C TYR A 76 11.55 -7.24 -2.71
N PRO A 77 12.65 -8.01 -2.79
CA PRO A 77 13.86 -7.79 -1.98
C PRO A 77 14.55 -6.43 -2.24
N GLN A 78 14.30 -5.82 -3.39
CA GLN A 78 14.81 -4.49 -3.76
C GLN A 78 13.79 -3.36 -3.53
N SER A 79 12.67 -3.65 -2.86
CA SER A 79 11.64 -2.64 -2.63
C SER A 79 12.17 -1.50 -1.76
N GLN A 80 11.92 -0.26 -2.20
CA GLN A 80 12.24 0.93 -1.40
C GLN A 80 11.56 0.90 -0.03
N TYR A 81 10.41 0.22 0.07
CA TYR A 81 9.59 0.16 1.27
C TYR A 81 10.19 -0.70 2.40
N LEU A 82 11.22 -1.50 2.08
CA LEU A 82 12.00 -2.21 3.10
C LEU A 82 12.87 -1.25 3.90
N SER A 83 13.41 -0.23 3.23
CA SER A 83 14.29 0.79 3.82
C SER A 83 13.51 1.98 4.41
N LYS A 84 12.38 2.35 3.78
CA LYS A 84 11.56 3.50 4.15
C LYS A 84 10.12 3.06 4.33
N SER A 85 9.49 3.36 5.45
CA SER A 85 8.06 3.05 5.61
C SER A 85 7.22 3.82 4.59
N TRP A 86 6.09 3.26 4.17
CA TRP A 86 5.14 3.97 3.32
C TRP A 86 4.59 5.18 4.07
N THR A 87 4.60 6.34 3.42
CA THR A 87 4.09 7.60 3.97
C THR A 87 3.15 8.25 2.97
N VAL A 88 2.27 9.13 3.47
CA VAL A 88 1.45 9.98 2.62
C VAL A 88 2.36 11.04 2.01
N GLU A 89 2.52 11.04 0.69
CA GLU A 89 3.17 12.14 -0.01
C GLU A 89 2.25 13.36 -0.01
N GLU A 90 2.51 14.30 0.91
CA GLU A 90 1.88 15.61 0.87
C GLU A 90 2.69 16.50 -0.08
N MET A 91 2.16 16.74 -1.29
CA MET A 91 2.75 17.73 -2.19
C MET A 91 2.57 19.12 -1.59
N PRO A 92 3.66 19.84 -1.28
CA PRO A 92 3.52 21.19 -0.77
C PRO A 92 2.97 22.12 -1.84
N TRP A 93 2.10 23.04 -1.44
CA TRP A 93 1.37 23.92 -2.36
C TRP A 93 2.29 24.64 -3.34
N TRP A 94 3.47 25.11 -2.91
CA TRP A 94 4.44 25.84 -3.74
C TRP A 94 4.99 25.05 -4.92
N LYS A 95 4.98 23.71 -4.89
CA LYS A 95 5.38 22.89 -6.06
C LYS A 95 4.40 23.01 -7.23
N LEU A 96 3.17 23.45 -6.99
CA LEU A 96 2.15 23.63 -8.05
C LEU A 96 2.33 24.95 -8.83
N TRP A 97 3.16 25.86 -8.34
CA TRP A 97 3.33 27.22 -8.89
C TRP A 97 4.64 27.37 -9.68
N LYS A 98 5.32 26.25 -9.96
CA LYS A 98 6.59 26.20 -10.68
C LYS A 98 6.42 25.34 -11.92
#